data_AF-A0A1X1YNX0-F1
#
_entry.id   AF-A0A1X1YNX0-F1
#
_cell.length_a   1.000
_cell.length_b   1.000
_cell.length_c   1.000
_cell.angle_alpha   90.00
_cell.angle_beta   90.00
_cell.angle_gamma   90.00
#
_symmetry.space_group_name_H-M   'P 1'
#
loop_
_entity.id
_entity.type
_entity.pdbx_description
1 polymer ?
#
loop_
_entity_poly.entity_id
_entity_poly.type
_entity_poly.pdbx_seq_one_letter_code
_entity_poly.pdbx_strand_id
1 'polypeptide(L)'
;MSKTLLVVHHTPSPHCQAMFEAVLSGATDPQIEGVEVVRRPALSVSPTDMLAADGYLLGSPANLGYVSGALKQICGRYSLSNCDVCRRSAGRL
;
A
#
# COMPACT_ATOMS: atom_id res chain seq x y z
N MET A 1 12.52 15.09 7.60
CA MET A 1 11.75 13.87 7.91
C MET A 1 11.57 13.12 6.61
N SER A 2 12.00 11.87 6.54
CA SER A 2 11.63 10.97 5.44
C SER A 2 10.13 10.69 5.51
N LYS A 3 9.47 10.66 4.35
CA LYS A 3 8.07 10.24 4.26
C LYS A 3 7.99 8.71 4.15
N THR A 4 6.99 8.11 4.76
CA THR A 4 6.81 6.65 4.73
C THR A 4 5.84 6.25 3.63
N LEU A 5 6.29 5.43 2.67
CA LEU A 5 5.46 4.78 1.67
C LEU A 5 5.13 3.35 2.10
N LEU A 6 3.86 3.08 2.40
CA LEU A 6 3.40 1.74 2.75
C LEU A 6 2.90 0.99 1.52
N VAL A 7 3.62 -0.07 1.15
CA VAL A 7 3.24 -1.00 0.10
C VAL A 7 2.47 -2.16 0.73
N VAL A 8 1.16 -2.23 0.45
CA VAL A 8 0.32 -3.34 0.88
C VAL A 8 0.04 -4.25 -0.31
N HIS A 9 0.40 -5.52 -0.21
CA HIS A 9 0.30 -6.44 -1.34
C HIS A 9 -0.39 -7.76 -1.00
N HIS A 10 -1.14 -8.28 -1.96
CA HIS A 10 -1.55 -9.67 -2.01
C HIS A 10 -0.94 -10.29 -3.26
N THR A 11 0.00 -11.22 -3.09
CA THR A 11 0.80 -11.79 -4.20
C THR A 11 0.71 -13.32 -4.20
N PRO A 12 -0.46 -13.90 -4.53
CA PRO A 12 -0.64 -15.35 -4.49
C PRO A 12 -0.06 -16.10 -5.70
N SER A 13 0.44 -15.39 -6.72
CA SER A 13 0.91 -15.97 -7.98
C SER A 13 2.28 -15.42 -8.41
N PRO A 14 3.05 -16.15 -9.23
CA PRO A 14 4.34 -15.69 -9.76
C PRO A 14 4.25 -14.39 -10.57
N HIS A 15 3.16 -14.17 -11.30
CA HIS A 15 2.97 -12.93 -12.06
C HIS A 15 2.75 -11.72 -11.14
N CYS A 16 1.98 -11.89 -10.06
CA CYS A 16 1.82 -10.84 -9.07
C CYS A 16 3.13 -10.58 -8.31
N GLN A 17 3.93 -11.62 -8.08
CA GLN A 17 5.25 -11.50 -7.49
C GLN A 17 6.19 -10.67 -8.39
N ALA A 18 6.23 -10.95 -9.70
CA ALA A 18 7.03 -10.18 -10.64
C ALA A 18 6.63 -8.69 -10.69
N MET A 19 5.33 -8.39 -10.68
CA MET A 19 4.84 -7.01 -10.56
C MET A 19 5.25 -6.36 -9.24
N PHE A 20 5.14 -7.09 -8.13
CA PHE A 20 5.52 -6.58 -6.81
C PHE A 20 7.02 -6.25 -6.75
N GLU A 21 7.87 -7.08 -7.33
CA GLU A 21 9.31 -6.84 -7.41
C GLU A 21 9.65 -5.64 -8.29
N ALA A 22 8.99 -5.48 -9.44
CA ALA A 22 9.16 -4.30 -10.28
C ALA A 22 8.75 -3.01 -9.57
N VAL A 23 7.63 -3.04 -8.83
CA VAL A 23 7.17 -1.91 -8.02
C VAL A 23 8.15 -1.60 -6.89
N LEU A 24 8.65 -2.62 -6.18
CA LEU A 24 9.65 -2.41 -5.12
C LEU A 24 10.92 -1.79 -5.69
N SER A 25 11.44 -2.32 -6.80
CA SER A 25 12.62 -1.78 -7.47
C SER A 25 12.45 -0.30 -7.83
N GLY A 26 11.28 0.09 -8.34
CA GLY A 26 10.99 1.49 -8.66
C GLY A 26 10.78 2.35 -7.42
N ALA A 27 10.16 1.83 -6.35
CA ALA A 27 9.90 2.58 -5.13
C ALA A 27 11.15 2.80 -4.29
N THR A 28 12.14 1.91 -4.38
CA THR A 28 13.44 2.02 -3.69
C THR A 28 14.56 2.46 -4.63
N ASP A 29 14.23 3.10 -5.75
CA ASP A 29 15.22 3.60 -6.70
C ASP A 29 16.16 4.62 -6.00
N PRO A 30 17.49 4.54 -6.17
CA PRO A 30 18.43 5.48 -5.53
C PRO A 30 18.19 6.95 -5.88
N GLN A 31 17.50 7.26 -6.98
CA GLN A 31 17.12 8.61 -7.36
C GLN A 31 15.92 9.15 -6.56
N ILE A 32 15.21 8.30 -5.83
CA ILE A 32 14.10 8.68 -4.95
C ILE A 32 14.64 8.96 -3.55
N GLU A 33 14.79 10.25 -3.24
CA GLU A 33 15.26 10.71 -1.93
C GLU A 33 14.11 11.05 -0.98
N GLY A 34 14.36 10.89 0.33
CA GLY A 34 13.43 11.31 1.37
C GLY A 34 12.18 10.44 1.53
N VAL A 35 12.19 9.21 0.98
CA VAL A 35 11.10 8.23 1.12
C VAL A 35 11.64 6.93 1.74
N GLU A 36 10.97 6.44 2.78
CA GLU A 36 11.19 5.10 3.35
C GLU A 36 10.08 4.17 2.87
N VAL A 37 10.44 3.03 2.27
CA VAL A 37 9.47 2.06 1.76
C VAL A 37 9.27 0.93 2.77
N VAL A 38 8.03 0.82 3.29
CA VAL A 38 7.61 -0.27 4.18
C VAL A 38 6.68 -1.19 3.42
N ARG A 39 6.93 -2.51 3.51
CA ARG A 39 6.12 -3.53 2.82
C ARG A 39 5.38 -4.41 3.83
N ARG A 40 4.09 -4.64 3.57
CA ARG A 40 3.21 -5.48 4.39
C ARG A 40 2.29 -6.35 3.51
N PRO A 41 2.18 -7.65 3.79
CA PRO A 41 1.12 -8.47 3.23
C PRO A 41 -0.27 -7.95 3.64
N ALA A 42 -1.24 -8.03 2.74
CA ALA A 42 -2.59 -7.52 2.98
C ALA A 42 -3.29 -8.16 4.20
N LEU A 43 -2.97 -9.41 4.55
CA LEU A 43 -3.57 -10.12 5.68
C LEU A 43 -2.90 -9.81 7.03
N SER A 44 -1.71 -9.22 7.03
CA SER A 44 -0.93 -8.93 8.25
C SER A 44 -0.73 -7.44 8.52
N VAL A 45 -1.20 -6.56 7.63
CA VAL A 45 -1.11 -5.11 7.84
C VAL A 45 -2.03 -4.70 8.99
N SER A 46 -1.49 -3.88 9.89
CA SER A 46 -2.21 -3.36 11.05
C SER A 46 -2.75 -1.95 10.76
N PRO A 47 -3.77 -1.47 11.50
CA PRO A 47 -4.23 -0.08 11.36
C PRO A 47 -3.14 0.93 11.74
N THR A 48 -2.23 0.57 12.65
CA THR A 48 -1.10 1.40 13.03
C THR A 48 -0.10 1.57 11.88
N ASP A 49 0.18 0.51 11.10
CA ASP A 49 0.98 0.65 9.88
C ASP A 49 0.32 1.64 8.91
N MET A 50 -1.01 1.53 8.75
CA MET A 50 -1.75 2.40 7.85
C MET A 50 -1.71 3.86 8.31
N LEU A 51 -1.94 4.14 9.59
CA LEU A 51 -1.96 5.51 10.12
C LEU A 51 -0.57 6.17 10.18
N ALA A 52 0.51 5.38 10.27
CA ALA A 52 1.88 5.88 10.29
C ALA A 52 2.42 6.22 8.89
N ALA A 53 1.83 5.67 7.83
CA ALA A 53 2.25 5.92 6.46
C ALA A 53 1.85 7.32 5.99
N ASP A 54 2.64 7.93 5.11
CA ASP A 54 2.34 9.19 4.39
C ASP A 54 1.73 8.94 3.00
N GLY A 55 1.90 7.73 2.46
CA GLY A 55 1.37 7.30 1.18
C GLY A 55 1.16 5.79 1.14
N TYR A 56 0.26 5.35 0.26
CA TYR A 56 -0.08 3.93 0.09
C TYR A 56 0.13 3.49 -1.35
N LEU A 57 0.69 2.30 -1.52
CA LEU A 57 0.69 1.58 -2.78
C LEU A 57 0.01 0.22 -2.57
N LEU A 58 -1.07 -0.03 -3.29
CA LEU A 58 -1.89 -1.23 -3.12
C LEU A 58 -1.68 -2.19 -4.31
N GLY A 59 -1.06 -3.34 -4.05
CA GLY A 59 -0.88 -4.42 -5.00
C GLY A 59 -1.90 -5.53 -4.79
N SER A 60 -2.71 -5.84 -5.81
CA SER A 60 -3.64 -6.98 -5.76
C SER A 60 -3.75 -7.66 -7.12
N PRO A 61 -3.91 -8.99 -7.17
CA PRO A 61 -4.38 -9.63 -8.38
C PRO A 61 -5.79 -9.13 -8.71
N ALA A 62 -6.13 -9.17 -10.00
CA ALA A 62 -7.50 -9.09 -10.44
C ALA A 62 -8.17 -10.44 -10.17
N ASN A 63 -9.09 -10.48 -9.21
CA ASN A 63 -9.91 -11.65 -8.91
C ASN A 63 -11.35 -11.36 -9.37
N LEU A 64 -11.85 -12.15 -10.33
CA LEU A 64 -13.19 -11.97 -10.91
C LEU A 64 -13.46 -10.52 -11.39
N GLY A 65 -12.45 -9.86 -11.95
CA GLY A 65 -12.55 -8.48 -12.43
C GLY A 65 -12.49 -7.40 -11.34
N TYR A 66 -12.10 -7.73 -10.11
CA TYR A 66 -12.00 -6.77 -9.00
C TYR A 66 -10.73 -6.99 -8.16
N VAL A 67 -10.50 -6.15 -7.14
CA VAL A 67 -9.44 -6.42 -6.16
C VAL A 67 -9.74 -7.70 -5.38
N SER A 68 -8.67 -8.40 -5.00
CA SER A 68 -8.75 -9.65 -4.24
C SER A 68 -9.46 -9.47 -2.90
N GLY A 69 -10.04 -10.57 -2.40
CA GLY A 69 -10.69 -10.58 -1.08
C GLY A 69 -9.76 -10.13 0.05
N ALA A 70 -8.47 -10.51 -0.02
CA ALA A 70 -7.45 -10.09 0.94
C ALA A 70 -7.25 -8.56 0.96
N LEU A 71 -7.21 -7.91 -0.23
CA LEU A 71 -7.09 -6.46 -0.30
C LEU A 71 -8.43 -5.76 0.02
N LYS A 72 -9.57 -6.36 -0.32
CA LYS A 72 -10.89 -5.83 0.07
C LYS A 72 -11.06 -5.84 1.59
N GLN A 73 -10.52 -6.83 2.29
CA GLN A 73 -10.58 -6.94 3.75
C GLN A 73 -9.97 -5.70 4.42
N ILE A 74 -8.80 -5.22 3.97
CA ILE A 74 -8.16 -4.04 4.54
C ILE A 74 -8.95 -2.77 4.21
N CYS A 75 -9.44 -2.60 2.98
CA CYS A 75 -10.20 -1.42 2.58
C CYS A 75 -11.54 -1.30 3.34
N GLY A 76 -12.14 -2.44 3.70
CA GLY A 76 -13.35 -2.46 4.53
C GLY A 76 -13.06 -2.32 6.04
N ARG A 77 -11.98 -2.94 6.54
CA ARG A 77 -11.63 -2.96 7.97
C ARG A 77 -11.00 -1.64 8.43
N TYR A 78 -10.21 -1.01 7.58
CA TYR A 78 -9.54 0.25 7.84
C TYR A 78 -10.11 1.26 6.85
N SER A 79 -11.09 2.04 7.29
CA SER A 79 -11.70 3.07 6.46
C SER A 79 -10.63 4.10 6.09
N LEU A 80 -10.11 4.01 4.86
CA LEU A 80 -9.11 4.93 4.33
C LEU A 80 -9.61 6.38 4.32
N SER A 81 -10.94 6.60 4.32
CA SER A 81 -11.51 7.95 4.44
C SER A 81 -11.19 8.65 5.76
N ASN A 82 -10.87 7.89 6.82
CA ASN A 82 -10.51 8.45 8.12
C ASN A 82 -8.99 8.60 8.33
N CYS A 83 -8.15 8.09 7.42
CA CYS A 83 -6.70 8.29 7.50
C CYS A 83 -6.33 9.74 7.20
N ASP A 84 -5.47 10.32 8.04
CA ASP A 84 -4.98 11.69 7.90
C ASP A 84 -4.30 11.95 6.55
N VAL A 85 -3.68 10.92 5.95
CA VAL A 85 -3.14 10.98 4.59
C VAL A 85 -4.22 11.28 3.56
N CYS A 86 -5.31 10.51 3.53
CA CYS A 86 -6.40 10.76 2.58
C CYS A 86 -7.08 12.11 2.84
N ARG A 87 -7.20 12.55 4.10
CA ARG A 87 -7.74 13.90 4.41
C ARG A 87 -6.81 15.02 3.92
N ARG A 88 -5.50 14.88 4.09
CA ARG A 88 -4.49 15.84 3.58
C ARG A 88 -4.46 15.86 2.06
N SER A 89 -4.45 14.70 1.39
CA SER A 89 -4.45 14.61 -0.07
C SER A 89 -5.75 15.13 -0.70
N ALA A 90 -6.88 15.00 -0.01
CA ALA A 90 -8.18 15.51 -0.46
C ALA A 90 -8.45 16.97 -0.08
N GLY A 91 -7.46 17.71 0.45
CA GLY A 91 -7.58 19.12 0.83
C GLY A 91 -8.63 19.38 1.92
N ARG A 92 -8.86 18.41 2.81
CA ARG A 92 -9.96 18.42 3.79
C ARG A 92 -9.51 18.72 5.22
N LEU A 93 -8.30 19.28 5.36
CA LEU A 93 -7.69 19.84 6.58
C LEU A 93 -6.87 21.08 6.21
#